data_AF-A0A328A7W0-F1
#
_entry.id   AF-A0A328A7W0-F1
#
_cell.length_a   1.000
_cell.length_b   1.000
_cell.length_c   1.000
_cell.angle_alpha   90.00
_cell.angle_beta   90.00
_cell.angle_gamma   90.00
#
_symmetry.space_group_name_H-M   'P 1'
#
loop_
_entity.id
_entity.type
_entity.pdbx_description
1 polymer ?
#
loop_
_entity_poly.entity_id
_entity_poly.type
_entity_poly.pdbx_seq_one_letter_code
_entity_poly.pdbx_strand_id
1 'polypeptide(L)'
;MTSFLKTGKNIFHTYNSKQGKSVSNTTGEHLDSIYYIATDYLPVLPGTQYTQNFGEVVAFYDINKVFISGIAKATTVKASRSFTTPANAYYIITSSLKEGVDTYSYKGYQIEKGAASTPYEPFYYYAEGLKPGLIDESVLNQHIKSGTIGIEKLAIVETSINKFDKSKVTSGYYVNPTTGALSANASYVASDFINVSGQTKVTKSNTNNLYAFYDVNKQFISNTNTNTNTVTVPANAAYIRISDSTTNINNTMLVYGDTLPGSYVAYQSYIPSRYLESSAGVVEGSYGKDNLKTYVSDISKQLNPNHNQRTELGVIGDSWVQGGEFKAGDRLTLPLRNRMKSLYGDGGVGYVGLANGHVGNGDVSVSLTGTWQHYDEGLGNIAQSKGLDSAMVESSTAGDSIKVTFNEELDFYEIHTLNTGQWRYNVDGGSWTTIDAANQQVTPISMTLAKHTINIEIVSGLVTFIGSYAYKGNKGIVIHKMGNGGLKASHIASTDRTNWVNQMKKCRANTFGILLGTNDMAQSVPISDYERDMKEVISRIREAKPLASIFLIAPSGNNITGKLHTIDAYSDAQLKIAKELNIAHVSLFRTLGDFSTTDANGLMYSDGVHPTANGGYAISNIIYDRLLRI
;
A
#
# COMPACT_ATOMS: atom_id res chain seq x y z
N MET A 1 47.18 -22.14 18.43
CA MET A 1 46.29 -21.99 17.25
C MET A 1 45.03 -22.77 17.54
N THR A 2 43.87 -22.19 17.24
CA THR A 2 42.56 -22.84 17.32
C THR A 2 42.52 -24.08 16.41
N SER A 3 42.20 -25.25 16.99
CA SER A 3 42.41 -26.57 16.39
C SER A 3 41.45 -26.96 15.25
N PHE A 4 40.63 -26.02 14.75
CA PHE A 4 39.59 -26.28 13.76
C PHE A 4 39.85 -25.67 12.37
N LEU A 5 40.83 -24.77 12.24
CA LEU A 5 41.25 -24.23 10.94
C LEU A 5 42.43 -25.06 10.40
N LYS A 6 42.23 -25.67 9.24
CA LYS A 6 43.26 -26.34 8.45
C LYS A 6 43.69 -25.42 7.30
N THR A 7 44.90 -25.59 6.80
CA THR A 7 45.32 -24.96 5.54
C THR A 7 45.06 -25.91 4.39
N GLY A 8 44.79 -25.39 3.19
CA GLY A 8 44.94 -26.15 1.95
C GLY A 8 46.33 -26.80 1.83
N LYS A 9 46.60 -27.51 0.73
CA LYS A 9 47.89 -28.18 0.51
C LYS A 9 49.05 -27.19 0.45
N ASN A 10 48.80 -26.00 -0.10
CA ASN A 10 49.79 -24.94 -0.18
C ASN A 10 49.92 -24.23 1.18
N ILE A 11 51.09 -24.33 1.81
CA ILE A 11 51.43 -23.60 3.04
C ILE A 11 52.10 -22.25 2.77
N PHE A 12 52.52 -21.98 1.52
CA PHE A 12 53.12 -20.71 1.14
C PHE A 12 52.05 -19.62 1.08
N HIS A 13 52.21 -18.57 1.86
CA HIS A 13 51.36 -17.38 1.79
C HIS A 13 52.17 -16.10 2.00
N THR A 14 51.62 -14.99 1.52
CA THR A 14 52.25 -13.68 1.60
C THR A 14 51.67 -12.80 2.72
N TYR A 15 50.86 -13.37 3.63
CA TYR A 15 50.42 -12.66 4.83
C TYR A 15 51.63 -12.20 5.63
N ASN A 16 51.70 -10.90 5.92
CA ASN A 16 52.82 -10.25 6.59
C ASN A 16 54.19 -10.42 5.90
N SER A 17 54.19 -10.73 4.60
CA SER A 17 55.42 -10.86 3.81
C SER A 17 56.18 -9.54 3.71
N LYS A 18 57.51 -9.65 3.57
CA LYS A 18 58.42 -8.53 3.41
C LYS A 18 58.74 -8.33 1.93
N GLN A 19 58.19 -7.26 1.36
CA GLN A 19 58.44 -6.87 -0.03
C GLN A 19 59.88 -6.38 -0.20
N GLY A 20 60.52 -6.73 -1.32
CA GLY A 20 61.89 -6.29 -1.60
C GLY A 20 62.95 -6.98 -0.74
N LYS A 21 62.62 -8.15 -0.17
CA LYS A 21 63.52 -8.96 0.65
C LYS A 21 63.65 -10.36 0.07
N SER A 22 64.86 -10.90 0.12
CA SER A 22 65.18 -12.32 -0.06
C SER A 22 65.62 -12.92 1.27
N VAL A 23 65.83 -14.23 1.33
CA VAL A 23 66.17 -14.94 2.57
C VAL A 23 67.54 -15.60 2.43
N SER A 24 68.40 -15.42 3.42
CA SER A 24 69.69 -16.11 3.53
C SER A 24 69.51 -17.55 4.00
N ASN A 25 70.03 -18.53 3.27
CA ASN A 25 70.03 -19.92 3.70
C ASN A 25 71.13 -20.27 4.72
N THR A 26 72.08 -19.37 4.98
CA THR A 26 73.18 -19.59 5.92
C THR A 26 72.98 -18.89 7.25
N THR A 27 72.22 -17.79 7.26
CA THR A 27 71.96 -16.98 8.47
C THR A 27 70.48 -16.89 8.84
N GLY A 28 69.56 -17.20 7.92
CA GLY A 28 68.13 -16.98 8.12
C GLY A 28 67.72 -15.51 8.14
N GLU A 29 68.61 -14.59 7.77
CA GLU A 29 68.30 -13.17 7.76
C GLU A 29 67.60 -12.75 6.46
N HIS A 30 66.83 -11.67 6.54
CA HIS A 30 66.24 -11.04 5.37
C HIS A 30 67.26 -10.11 4.71
N LEU A 31 67.61 -10.40 3.46
CA LEU A 31 68.55 -9.60 2.66
C LEU A 31 67.80 -8.68 1.71
N ASP A 32 68.29 -7.47 1.47
CA ASP A 32 67.71 -6.55 0.50
C ASP A 32 67.77 -7.11 -0.92
N SER A 33 66.61 -7.20 -1.57
CA SER A 33 66.49 -7.61 -2.97
C SER A 33 65.17 -7.15 -3.57
N ILE A 34 65.22 -6.15 -4.44
CA ILE A 34 64.02 -5.53 -5.04
C ILE A 34 63.14 -6.53 -5.81
N TYR A 35 63.73 -7.64 -6.26
CA TYR A 35 63.09 -8.67 -7.09
C TYR A 35 62.29 -9.70 -6.31
N TYR A 36 62.47 -9.80 -5.00
CA TYR A 36 61.89 -10.87 -4.19
C TYR A 36 60.86 -10.36 -3.19
N ILE A 37 60.04 -11.31 -2.75
CA ILE A 37 59.17 -11.24 -1.60
C ILE A 37 59.54 -12.38 -0.66
N ALA A 38 59.81 -12.06 0.61
CA ALA A 38 60.09 -13.04 1.65
C ALA A 38 58.86 -13.25 2.53
N THR A 39 58.60 -14.48 2.93
CA THR A 39 57.48 -14.80 3.83
C THR A 39 57.77 -14.34 5.26
N ASP A 40 56.74 -14.32 6.10
CA ASP A 40 56.96 -14.48 7.55
C ASP A 40 57.22 -15.97 7.87
N TYR A 41 57.31 -16.32 9.15
CA TYR A 41 57.43 -17.71 9.63
C TYR A 41 56.21 -18.55 9.22
N LEU A 42 56.40 -19.46 8.27
CA LEU A 42 55.41 -20.45 7.87
C LEU A 42 55.52 -21.68 8.78
N PRO A 43 54.42 -22.17 9.39
CA PRO A 43 54.47 -23.33 10.26
C PRO A 43 54.74 -24.62 9.47
N VAL A 44 55.64 -25.45 10.00
CA VAL A 44 55.93 -26.80 9.50
C VAL A 44 56.00 -27.80 10.64
N LEU A 45 55.89 -29.09 10.32
CA LEU A 45 56.11 -30.15 11.28
C LEU A 45 57.59 -30.56 11.29
N PRO A 46 58.20 -30.86 12.45
CA PRO A 46 59.57 -31.37 12.49
C PRO A 46 59.71 -32.75 11.80
N GLY A 47 60.88 -33.02 11.22
CA GLY A 47 61.18 -34.31 10.58
C GLY A 47 60.25 -34.70 9.43
N THR A 48 59.55 -33.74 8.83
CA THR A 48 58.47 -33.96 7.86
C THR A 48 58.90 -33.54 6.47
N GLN A 49 58.50 -34.32 5.47
CA GLN A 49 58.80 -34.03 4.07
C GLN A 49 57.83 -33.01 3.48
N TYR A 50 58.37 -32.05 2.74
CA TYR A 50 57.63 -31.04 1.98
C TYR A 50 58.21 -30.91 0.57
N THR A 51 57.40 -30.46 -0.38
CA THR A 51 57.80 -30.21 -1.76
C THR A 51 57.47 -28.79 -2.18
N GLN A 52 58.43 -28.11 -2.79
CA GLN A 52 58.25 -26.84 -3.48
C GLN A 52 57.97 -27.12 -4.95
N ASN A 53 57.04 -26.40 -5.58
CA ASN A 53 56.87 -26.48 -7.04
C ASN A 53 57.97 -25.70 -7.79
N PHE A 54 58.58 -24.72 -7.13
CA PHE A 54 59.80 -24.03 -7.57
C PHE A 54 60.87 -24.15 -6.49
N GLY A 55 62.09 -24.56 -6.84
CA GLY A 55 63.18 -24.82 -5.90
C GLY A 55 63.80 -23.57 -5.26
N GLU A 56 63.00 -22.69 -4.65
CA GLU A 56 63.44 -21.47 -3.99
C GLU A 56 64.09 -21.73 -2.63
N VAL A 57 64.85 -20.75 -2.13
CA VAL A 57 65.53 -20.83 -0.83
C VAL A 57 64.59 -21.17 0.33
N VAL A 58 65.04 -21.97 1.30
CA VAL A 58 64.30 -22.28 2.54
C VAL A 58 65.23 -22.13 3.73
N ALA A 59 64.85 -21.34 4.73
CA ALA A 59 65.52 -21.26 6.03
C ALA A 59 64.63 -21.92 7.10
N PHE A 60 65.21 -22.76 7.96
CA PHE A 60 64.51 -23.49 9.00
C PHE A 60 64.74 -22.85 10.37
N TYR A 61 63.70 -22.84 11.20
CA TYR A 61 63.73 -22.27 12.54
C TYR A 61 63.04 -23.18 13.54
N ASP A 62 63.52 -23.14 14.78
CA ASP A 62 62.96 -23.89 15.88
C ASP A 62 61.65 -23.27 16.41
N ILE A 63 61.05 -23.88 17.44
CA ILE A 63 59.80 -23.40 18.05
C ILE A 63 59.90 -21.98 18.62
N ASN A 64 61.11 -21.54 18.99
CA ASN A 64 61.40 -20.21 19.51
C ASN A 64 61.83 -19.23 18.39
N LYS A 65 61.69 -19.64 17.11
CA LYS A 65 62.06 -18.88 15.92
C LYS A 65 63.57 -18.58 15.82
N VAL A 66 64.42 -19.43 16.39
CA VAL A 66 65.87 -19.38 16.24
C VAL A 66 66.28 -20.16 14.99
N PHE A 67 67.17 -19.58 14.17
CA PHE A 67 67.64 -20.21 12.94
C PHE A 67 68.38 -21.52 13.22
N ILE A 68 68.06 -22.56 12.45
CA ILE A 68 68.67 -23.89 12.55
C ILE A 68 69.66 -24.12 11.40
N SER A 69 69.15 -24.00 10.17
CA SER A 69 69.88 -24.28 8.94
C SER A 69 69.07 -23.78 7.74
N GLY A 70 69.60 -23.86 6.52
CA GLY A 70 68.83 -23.55 5.33
C GLY A 70 69.30 -24.28 4.09
N ILE A 71 68.43 -24.33 3.09
CA ILE A 71 68.65 -24.92 1.78
C ILE A 71 68.75 -23.77 0.78
N ALA A 72 69.89 -23.69 0.08
CA ALA A 72 70.09 -22.70 -0.98
C ALA A 72 69.07 -22.85 -2.11
N LYS A 73 68.89 -21.80 -2.92
CA LYS A 73 68.11 -21.87 -4.16
C LYS A 73 68.63 -23.00 -5.08
N ALA A 74 67.75 -23.77 -5.68
CA ALA A 74 68.10 -24.88 -6.57
C ALA A 74 68.71 -24.37 -7.89
N THR A 75 69.58 -25.18 -8.49
CA THR A 75 70.17 -24.92 -9.81
C THR A 75 69.12 -24.87 -10.92
N THR A 76 68.09 -25.72 -10.84
CA THR A 76 66.93 -25.71 -11.74
C THR A 76 65.68 -25.25 -10.99
N VAL A 77 65.56 -23.95 -10.73
CA VAL A 77 64.47 -23.41 -9.89
C VAL A 77 63.05 -23.70 -10.42
N LYS A 78 62.88 -23.83 -11.73
CA LYS A 78 61.56 -24.09 -12.36
C LYS A 78 61.09 -25.55 -12.23
N ALA A 79 61.93 -26.41 -11.65
CA ALA A 79 61.57 -27.79 -11.31
C ALA A 79 61.17 -27.89 -9.83
N SER A 80 60.30 -28.84 -9.53
CA SER A 80 59.90 -29.13 -8.16
C SER A 80 61.08 -29.69 -7.35
N ARG A 81 61.08 -29.39 -6.04
CA ARG A 81 62.12 -29.86 -5.11
C ARG A 81 61.51 -30.29 -3.79
N SER A 82 61.75 -31.54 -3.41
CA SER A 82 61.39 -32.07 -2.10
C SER A 82 62.52 -31.88 -1.08
N PHE A 83 62.17 -31.60 0.16
CA PHE A 83 63.08 -31.48 1.29
C PHE A 83 62.43 -32.04 2.55
N THR A 84 63.26 -32.40 3.55
CA THR A 84 62.79 -32.83 4.87
C THR A 84 63.19 -31.79 5.89
N THR A 85 62.25 -31.35 6.72
CA THR A 85 62.52 -30.40 7.80
C THR A 85 63.44 -31.04 8.86
N PRO A 86 64.40 -30.30 9.45
CA PRO A 86 65.15 -30.78 10.61
C PRO A 86 64.25 -31.27 11.76
N ALA A 87 64.76 -32.17 12.60
CA ALA A 87 63.99 -32.79 13.70
C ALA A 87 63.50 -31.79 14.76
N ASN A 88 64.05 -30.58 14.79
CA ASN A 88 63.65 -29.49 15.67
C ASN A 88 63.06 -28.27 14.93
N ALA A 89 62.77 -28.37 13.62
CA ALA A 89 62.24 -27.25 12.84
C ALA A 89 60.71 -27.19 12.90
N TYR A 90 60.18 -26.07 13.40
CA TYR A 90 58.75 -25.80 13.52
C TYR A 90 58.28 -24.67 12.58
N TYR A 91 59.23 -23.91 12.02
CA TYR A 91 58.93 -22.87 11.05
C TYR A 91 59.93 -22.88 9.89
N ILE A 92 59.46 -22.40 8.74
CA ILE A 92 60.31 -22.03 7.61
C ILE A 92 60.11 -20.58 7.22
N ILE A 93 61.14 -19.96 6.66
CA ILE A 93 61.03 -18.73 5.88
C ILE A 93 61.59 -19.02 4.48
N THR A 94 60.90 -18.53 3.46
CA THR A 94 61.29 -18.67 2.05
C THR A 94 61.13 -17.33 1.33
N SER A 95 61.70 -17.20 0.14
CA SER A 95 61.45 -16.05 -0.73
C SER A 95 61.25 -16.48 -2.17
N SER A 96 60.34 -15.80 -2.88
CA SER A 96 60.06 -16.03 -4.30
C SER A 96 60.10 -14.72 -5.08
N LEU A 97 60.21 -14.82 -6.41
CA LEU A 97 60.21 -13.66 -7.31
C LEU A 97 58.88 -12.91 -7.30
N LYS A 98 58.96 -11.58 -7.43
CA LYS A 98 57.82 -10.71 -7.78
C LYS A 98 57.34 -10.98 -9.20
N GLU A 99 56.11 -10.58 -9.48
CA GLU A 99 55.57 -10.63 -10.84
C GLU A 99 56.42 -9.79 -11.81
N GLY A 100 56.57 -10.30 -13.03
CA GLY A 100 57.31 -9.63 -14.10
C GLY A 100 58.84 -9.77 -14.03
N VAL A 101 59.41 -10.43 -13.02
CA VAL A 101 60.86 -10.67 -12.95
C VAL A 101 61.28 -11.88 -13.79
N ASP A 102 60.49 -12.95 -13.81
CA ASP A 102 60.66 -14.13 -14.66
C ASP A 102 59.25 -14.67 -15.01
N THR A 103 59.23 -15.71 -15.83
CA THR A 103 58.08 -16.55 -16.20
C THR A 103 57.36 -17.24 -15.03
N TYR A 104 57.93 -17.22 -13.81
CA TYR A 104 57.24 -17.63 -12.57
C TYR A 104 57.33 -16.53 -11.52
N SER A 105 56.43 -16.57 -10.54
CA SER A 105 56.42 -15.63 -9.43
C SER A 105 55.77 -16.24 -8.19
N TYR A 106 55.79 -15.50 -7.08
CA TYR A 106 55.13 -15.87 -5.84
C TYR A 106 53.63 -16.19 -6.01
N LYS A 107 52.96 -15.64 -7.03
CA LYS A 107 51.53 -15.94 -7.32
C LYS A 107 51.28 -17.35 -7.81
N GLY A 108 52.31 -18.05 -8.26
CA GLY A 108 52.24 -19.46 -8.66
C GLY A 108 53.12 -20.35 -7.79
N TYR A 109 53.65 -19.84 -6.67
CA TYR A 109 54.58 -20.57 -5.82
C TYR A 109 53.84 -21.33 -4.72
N GLN A 110 54.22 -22.60 -4.55
CA GLN A 110 53.58 -23.54 -3.64
C GLN A 110 54.63 -24.34 -2.89
N ILE A 111 54.41 -24.46 -1.59
CA ILE A 111 55.08 -25.45 -0.74
C ILE A 111 53.98 -26.31 -0.15
N GLU A 112 54.08 -27.63 -0.28
CA GLU A 112 53.08 -28.55 0.23
C GLU A 112 53.70 -29.71 1.00
N LYS A 113 52.96 -30.27 1.96
CA LYS A 113 53.41 -31.43 2.75
C LYS A 113 53.34 -32.68 1.87
N GLY A 114 54.45 -33.43 1.77
CA GLY A 114 54.54 -34.65 0.97
C GLY A 114 55.82 -34.75 0.15
N ALA A 115 55.90 -35.81 -0.65
CA ALA A 115 57.08 -36.16 -1.46
C ALA A 115 57.04 -35.61 -2.90
N ALA A 116 55.87 -35.14 -3.35
CA ALA A 116 55.59 -34.79 -4.73
C ALA A 116 54.90 -33.42 -4.83
N SER A 117 55.15 -32.72 -5.93
CA SER A 117 54.45 -31.48 -6.25
C SER A 117 53.15 -31.78 -7.01
N THR A 118 52.08 -31.12 -6.62
CA THR A 118 50.76 -31.20 -7.26
C THR A 118 50.44 -29.91 -8.03
N PRO A 119 49.39 -29.87 -8.88
CA PRO A 119 48.99 -28.64 -9.57
C PRO A 119 48.79 -27.48 -8.60
N TYR A 120 49.19 -26.27 -8.99
CA TYR A 120 49.14 -25.10 -8.12
C TYR A 120 47.74 -24.85 -7.55
N GLU A 121 47.65 -24.58 -6.25
CA GLU A 121 46.50 -23.94 -5.62
C GLU A 121 46.94 -22.75 -4.74
N PRO A 122 46.13 -21.69 -4.65
CA PRO A 122 46.40 -20.60 -3.73
C PRO A 122 46.28 -21.08 -2.28
N PHE A 123 47.02 -20.45 -1.37
CA PHE A 123 46.81 -20.66 0.06
C PHE A 123 45.38 -20.25 0.47
N TYR A 124 44.73 -21.09 1.28
CA TYR A 124 43.49 -20.76 1.99
C TYR A 124 43.42 -21.51 3.32
N TYR A 125 42.68 -20.94 4.27
CA TYR A 125 42.22 -21.68 5.44
C TYR A 125 40.86 -22.31 5.15
N TYR A 126 40.64 -23.53 5.63
CA TYR A 126 39.34 -24.17 5.63
C TYR A 126 39.06 -24.85 6.96
N ALA A 127 37.78 -25.10 7.24
CA ALA A 127 37.37 -25.99 8.32
C ALA A 127 36.60 -27.15 7.67
N GLU A 128 36.92 -28.39 8.07
CA GLU A 128 36.21 -29.57 7.58
C GLU A 128 34.72 -29.48 7.97
N GLY A 129 33.83 -29.64 6.99
CA GLY A 129 32.38 -29.54 7.17
C GLY A 129 31.73 -28.24 6.66
N LEU A 130 32.51 -27.26 6.21
CA LEU A 130 31.98 -26.05 5.56
C LEU A 130 32.07 -26.15 4.02
N LYS A 131 30.91 -26.22 3.35
CA LYS A 131 30.80 -26.29 1.88
C LYS A 131 30.88 -24.88 1.27
N PRO A 132 31.84 -24.57 0.37
CA PRO A 132 31.88 -23.28 -0.31
C PRO A 132 30.90 -23.28 -1.49
N GLY A 133 29.84 -22.51 -1.37
CA GLY A 133 28.81 -22.28 -2.38
C GLY A 133 27.58 -21.67 -1.70
N LEU A 134 26.92 -20.72 -2.36
CA LEU A 134 25.58 -20.31 -1.92
C LEU A 134 24.66 -21.50 -2.19
N ILE A 135 24.27 -22.19 -1.12
CA ILE A 135 23.20 -23.20 -1.20
C ILE A 135 21.85 -22.49 -1.34
N ASP A 136 20.81 -23.21 -1.72
CA ASP A 136 19.47 -22.64 -1.79
C ASP A 136 19.12 -21.95 -0.45
N GLU A 137 18.47 -20.80 -0.54
CA GLU A 137 18.06 -19.96 0.61
C GLU A 137 19.21 -19.38 1.48
N SER A 138 20.46 -19.45 1.02
CA SER A 138 21.62 -18.97 1.81
C SER A 138 21.87 -17.46 1.79
N VAL A 139 21.24 -16.72 0.86
CA VAL A 139 21.35 -15.25 0.79
C VAL A 139 20.18 -14.62 1.54
N LEU A 140 20.43 -14.27 2.80
CA LEU A 140 19.48 -13.50 3.62
C LEU A 140 19.55 -12.01 3.29
N ASN A 141 18.46 -11.28 3.50
CA ASN A 141 18.40 -9.83 3.27
C ASN A 141 19.50 -9.05 3.98
N GLN A 142 19.87 -9.44 5.20
CA GLN A 142 20.95 -8.80 5.96
C GLN A 142 22.35 -8.95 5.33
N HIS A 143 22.53 -9.90 4.41
CA HIS A 143 23.78 -10.10 3.67
C HIS A 143 23.84 -9.25 2.39
N ILE A 144 22.76 -8.55 2.05
CA ILE A 144 22.67 -7.65 0.90
C ILE A 144 22.78 -6.22 1.40
N LYS A 145 23.82 -5.49 0.95
CA LYS A 145 23.96 -4.07 1.28
C LYS A 145 22.82 -3.29 0.63
N SER A 146 22.17 -2.40 1.39
CA SER A 146 21.10 -1.55 0.88
C SER A 146 21.52 -0.80 -0.40
N GLY A 147 20.66 -0.84 -1.41
CA GLY A 147 20.86 -0.16 -2.69
C GLY A 147 21.87 -0.80 -3.65
N THR A 148 22.31 -2.05 -3.41
CA THR A 148 23.32 -2.71 -4.26
C THR A 148 22.77 -3.67 -5.32
N ILE A 149 21.48 -4.03 -5.25
CA ILE A 149 20.83 -4.85 -6.27
C ILE A 149 20.09 -3.93 -7.24
N GLY A 150 20.61 -3.81 -8.47
CA GLY A 150 19.93 -3.12 -9.55
C GLY A 150 18.69 -3.86 -10.03
N ILE A 151 17.70 -3.13 -10.53
CA ILE A 151 16.43 -3.68 -11.02
C ILE A 151 16.66 -4.72 -12.13
N GLU A 152 17.67 -4.53 -12.97
CA GLU A 152 18.06 -5.45 -14.06
C GLU A 152 18.54 -6.83 -13.58
N LYS A 153 18.81 -7.01 -12.28
CA LYS A 153 19.19 -8.30 -11.68
C LYS A 153 17.99 -9.11 -11.19
N LEU A 154 16.78 -8.57 -11.28
CA LEU A 154 15.56 -9.19 -10.77
C LEU A 154 14.81 -9.91 -11.90
N ALA A 155 14.49 -11.18 -11.70
CA ALA A 155 13.73 -11.99 -12.68
C ALA A 155 12.29 -11.51 -12.90
N ILE A 156 11.78 -10.64 -12.02
CA ILE A 156 10.40 -10.12 -12.02
C ILE A 156 10.25 -8.79 -12.76
N VAL A 157 11.29 -8.33 -13.46
CA VAL A 157 11.27 -7.02 -14.12
C VAL A 157 10.77 -7.13 -15.55
N GLU A 158 9.83 -6.25 -15.88
CA GLU A 158 9.28 -6.08 -17.22
C GLU A 158 9.77 -4.76 -17.84
N THR A 159 9.66 -4.65 -19.16
CA THR A 159 9.94 -3.42 -19.91
C THR A 159 8.68 -2.92 -20.59
N SER A 160 8.55 -1.61 -20.73
CA SER A 160 7.43 -1.01 -21.47
C SER A 160 7.40 -1.47 -22.94
N ILE A 161 6.33 -1.13 -23.66
CA ILE A 161 6.15 -1.50 -25.07
C ILE A 161 7.23 -0.91 -25.97
N ASN A 162 7.78 0.25 -25.60
CA ASN A 162 8.89 0.86 -26.32
C ASN A 162 10.19 0.16 -25.92
N LYS A 163 10.92 -0.36 -26.91
CA LYS A 163 12.22 -1.04 -26.75
C LYS A 163 13.41 -0.13 -27.02
N PHE A 164 13.18 1.14 -27.39
CA PHE A 164 14.22 2.14 -27.57
C PHE A 164 14.53 2.86 -26.24
N ASP A 165 15.63 2.48 -25.60
CA ASP A 165 16.14 3.14 -24.40
C ASP A 165 17.02 4.34 -24.76
N LYS A 166 16.45 5.55 -24.67
CA LYS A 166 17.16 6.79 -25.00
C LYS A 166 18.36 7.08 -24.09
N SER A 167 18.45 6.43 -22.91
CA SER A 167 19.58 6.62 -21.99
C SER A 167 20.85 5.88 -22.43
N LYS A 168 20.73 4.93 -23.37
CA LYS A 168 21.82 4.08 -23.87
C LYS A 168 22.27 4.40 -25.29
N VAL A 169 21.84 5.52 -25.84
CA VAL A 169 22.20 5.89 -27.22
C VAL A 169 23.66 6.33 -27.32
N THR A 170 24.26 6.10 -28.49
CA THR A 170 25.51 6.73 -28.88
C THR A 170 25.21 7.99 -29.69
N SER A 171 25.43 9.16 -29.11
CA SER A 171 25.22 10.45 -29.76
C SER A 171 26.30 10.75 -30.80
N GLY A 172 25.93 11.41 -31.90
CA GLY A 172 26.85 11.81 -32.97
C GLY A 172 27.18 10.69 -33.97
N TYR A 173 26.38 9.63 -33.98
CA TYR A 173 26.53 8.49 -34.88
C TYR A 173 25.18 8.02 -35.41
N TYR A 174 25.19 7.44 -36.61
CA TYR A 174 24.09 6.64 -37.13
C TYR A 174 24.54 5.21 -37.45
N VAL A 175 23.60 4.28 -37.49
CA VAL A 175 23.83 2.88 -37.88
C VAL A 175 23.91 2.80 -39.40
N ASN A 176 25.06 2.41 -39.93
CA ASN A 176 25.24 2.25 -41.37
C ASN A 176 24.47 1.00 -41.84
N PRO A 177 23.45 1.14 -42.70
CA PRO A 177 22.61 0.03 -43.11
C PRO A 177 23.35 -1.04 -43.94
N THR A 178 24.47 -0.68 -44.59
CA THR A 178 25.22 -1.58 -45.48
C THR A 178 26.29 -2.38 -44.73
N THR A 179 26.80 -1.86 -43.62
CA THR A 179 27.92 -2.48 -42.88
C THR A 179 27.58 -2.86 -41.45
N GLY A 180 26.47 -2.37 -40.89
CA GLY A 180 26.16 -2.49 -39.46
C GLY A 180 27.10 -1.71 -38.54
N ALA A 181 28.09 -0.99 -39.07
CA ALA A 181 28.99 -0.18 -38.26
C ALA A 181 28.35 1.16 -37.91
N LEU A 182 28.79 1.78 -36.80
CA LEU A 182 28.44 3.17 -36.52
C LEU A 182 29.25 4.11 -37.42
N SER A 183 28.56 5.04 -38.09
CA SER A 183 29.17 6.10 -38.91
C SER A 183 28.93 7.46 -38.24
N ALA A 184 29.97 8.29 -38.17
CA ALA A 184 29.91 9.57 -37.49
C ALA A 184 28.98 10.56 -38.22
N ASN A 185 28.04 11.15 -37.49
CA ASN A 185 27.20 12.27 -37.93
C ASN A 185 26.55 12.94 -36.69
N ALA A 186 26.88 14.21 -36.44
CA ALA A 186 26.43 14.96 -35.27
C ALA A 186 24.89 15.11 -35.17
N SER A 187 24.16 14.98 -36.28
CA SER A 187 22.70 15.13 -36.32
C SER A 187 21.93 13.88 -35.89
N TYR A 188 22.62 12.76 -35.62
CA TYR A 188 21.99 11.48 -35.33
C TYR A 188 22.38 10.90 -33.98
N VAL A 189 21.51 10.03 -33.49
CA VAL A 189 21.79 9.09 -32.41
C VAL A 189 21.59 7.66 -32.92
N ALA A 190 22.41 6.74 -32.40
CA ALA A 190 22.25 5.31 -32.64
C ALA A 190 21.87 4.61 -31.34
N SER A 191 20.88 3.72 -31.37
CA SER A 191 20.52 2.89 -30.21
C SER A 191 21.67 1.96 -29.80
N ASP A 192 21.61 1.46 -28.57
CA ASP A 192 22.30 0.22 -28.21
C ASP A 192 21.69 -0.98 -28.96
N PHE A 193 22.27 -2.17 -28.82
CA PHE A 193 21.70 -3.40 -29.35
C PHE A 193 20.38 -3.73 -28.65
N ILE A 194 19.28 -3.71 -29.40
CA ILE A 194 17.94 -4.04 -28.90
C ILE A 194 17.64 -5.49 -29.29
N ASN A 195 17.28 -6.32 -28.30
CA ASN A 195 16.97 -7.72 -28.53
C ASN A 195 15.68 -7.84 -29.38
N VAL A 196 15.74 -8.64 -30.45
CA VAL A 196 14.61 -8.97 -31.34
C VAL A 196 14.47 -10.47 -31.57
N SER A 197 15.14 -11.28 -30.73
CA SER A 197 15.10 -12.74 -30.82
C SER A 197 13.65 -13.24 -30.75
N GLY A 198 13.26 -14.09 -31.71
CA GLY A 198 11.91 -14.66 -31.80
C GLY A 198 10.83 -13.72 -32.33
N GLN A 199 11.17 -12.47 -32.70
CA GLN A 199 10.22 -11.55 -33.34
C GLN A 199 10.22 -11.77 -34.86
N THR A 200 9.07 -11.58 -35.50
CA THR A 200 8.94 -11.64 -36.96
C THR A 200 9.00 -10.26 -37.61
N LYS A 201 8.55 -9.23 -36.89
CA LYS A 201 8.52 -7.84 -37.33
C LYS A 201 8.75 -6.88 -36.16
N VAL A 202 9.28 -5.71 -36.49
CA VAL A 202 9.37 -4.57 -35.57
C VAL A 202 8.97 -3.28 -36.29
N THR A 203 8.42 -2.32 -35.55
CA THR A 203 8.01 -1.03 -36.09
C THR A 203 8.75 0.11 -35.37
N LYS A 204 9.39 0.98 -36.17
CA LYS A 204 10.06 2.21 -35.72
C LYS A 204 9.13 3.41 -35.83
N SER A 205 9.28 4.39 -34.95
CA SER A 205 8.57 5.68 -35.01
C SER A 205 8.93 6.53 -36.24
N ASN A 206 10.05 6.23 -36.91
CA ASN A 206 10.50 6.91 -38.13
C ASN A 206 10.57 5.94 -39.32
N THR A 207 10.62 6.48 -40.53
CA THR A 207 10.73 5.71 -41.77
C THR A 207 12.17 5.50 -42.24
N ASN A 208 13.18 5.97 -41.49
CA ASN A 208 14.56 5.98 -41.98
C ASN A 208 15.08 4.56 -42.18
N ASN A 209 15.83 4.34 -43.27
CA ASN A 209 16.54 3.09 -43.52
C ASN A 209 17.82 2.91 -42.69
N LEU A 210 18.12 3.83 -41.76
CA LEU A 210 19.30 3.81 -40.89
C LEU A 210 19.12 2.83 -39.72
N TYR A 211 19.11 1.54 -40.03
CA TYR A 211 19.06 0.46 -39.07
C TYR A 211 19.81 -0.76 -39.60
N ALA A 212 20.18 -1.68 -38.70
CA ALA A 212 20.83 -2.92 -39.07
C ALA A 212 20.48 -4.03 -38.08
N PHE A 213 20.48 -5.28 -38.57
CA PHE A 213 20.30 -6.48 -37.76
C PHE A 213 21.64 -7.16 -37.47
N TYR A 214 21.69 -7.89 -36.35
CA TYR A 214 22.89 -8.59 -35.90
C TYR A 214 22.53 -9.95 -35.30
N ASP A 215 23.44 -10.90 -35.43
CA ASP A 215 23.31 -12.23 -34.83
C ASP A 215 23.62 -12.22 -33.31
N VAL A 216 23.56 -13.39 -32.67
CA VAL A 216 23.84 -13.55 -31.23
C VAL A 216 25.25 -13.08 -30.82
N ASN A 217 26.21 -13.12 -31.76
CA ASN A 217 27.58 -12.68 -31.58
C ASN A 217 27.79 -11.20 -31.98
N LYS A 218 26.69 -10.46 -32.20
CA LYS A 218 26.66 -9.06 -32.64
C LYS A 218 27.32 -8.83 -34.00
N GLN A 219 27.39 -9.85 -34.85
CA GLN A 219 27.87 -9.72 -36.23
C GLN A 219 26.74 -9.24 -37.13
N PHE A 220 27.07 -8.34 -38.07
CA PHE A 220 26.09 -7.73 -38.97
C PHE A 220 25.42 -8.77 -39.89
N ILE A 221 24.10 -8.65 -40.02
CA ILE A 221 23.28 -9.44 -40.94
C ILE A 221 22.87 -8.53 -42.09
N SER A 222 23.29 -8.86 -43.31
CA SER A 222 22.90 -8.13 -44.51
C SER A 222 21.39 -8.20 -44.74
N ASN A 223 20.76 -7.06 -45.01
CA ASN A 223 19.32 -6.94 -45.25
C ASN A 223 19.03 -5.85 -46.33
N THR A 224 17.86 -5.91 -46.95
CA THR A 224 17.42 -4.87 -47.89
C THR A 224 16.84 -3.69 -47.11
N ASN A 225 17.51 -2.55 -47.16
CA ASN A 225 17.18 -1.38 -46.35
C ASN A 225 16.29 -0.39 -47.11
N THR A 226 14.98 -0.53 -46.92
CA THR A 226 13.97 0.40 -47.45
C THR A 226 13.56 1.44 -46.40
N ASN A 227 13.15 2.62 -46.86
CA ASN A 227 12.56 3.63 -45.99
C ASN A 227 11.12 3.21 -45.62
N THR A 228 10.98 2.60 -44.45
CA THR A 228 9.71 2.10 -43.90
C THR A 228 9.74 2.12 -42.38
N ASN A 229 8.57 2.27 -41.76
CA ASN A 229 8.40 2.13 -40.31
C ASN A 229 8.53 0.67 -39.88
N THR A 230 7.80 -0.24 -40.53
CA THR A 230 7.75 -1.66 -40.17
C THR A 230 8.73 -2.46 -41.01
N VAL A 231 9.56 -3.26 -40.34
CA VAL A 231 10.64 -4.05 -40.95
C VAL A 231 10.53 -5.50 -40.50
N THR A 232 10.76 -6.43 -41.43
CA THR A 232 10.81 -7.87 -41.13
C THR A 232 12.13 -8.21 -40.45
N VAL A 233 12.06 -8.99 -39.36
CA VAL A 233 13.23 -9.45 -38.60
C VAL A 233 13.78 -10.72 -39.27
N PRO A 234 15.06 -10.76 -39.69
CA PRO A 234 15.68 -11.97 -40.23
C PRO A 234 15.69 -13.12 -39.21
N ALA A 235 15.54 -14.36 -39.69
CA ALA A 235 15.42 -15.53 -38.82
C ALA A 235 16.63 -15.75 -37.88
N ASN A 236 17.83 -15.31 -38.28
CA ASN A 236 19.06 -15.39 -37.49
C ASN A 236 19.38 -14.11 -36.70
N ALA A 237 18.50 -13.10 -36.71
CA ALA A 237 18.72 -11.86 -35.98
C ALA A 237 18.40 -12.04 -34.49
N ALA A 238 19.39 -11.74 -33.65
CA ALA A 238 19.21 -11.61 -32.21
C ALA A 238 19.02 -10.15 -31.80
N TYR A 239 19.61 -9.22 -32.55
CA TYR A 239 19.57 -7.79 -32.23
C TYR A 239 19.26 -6.91 -33.44
N ILE A 240 18.71 -5.74 -33.17
CA ILE A 240 18.59 -4.61 -34.09
C ILE A 240 19.24 -3.37 -33.47
N ARG A 241 19.81 -2.51 -34.30
CA ARG A 241 20.12 -1.13 -33.93
C ARG A 241 19.43 -0.18 -34.89
N ILE A 242 18.89 0.92 -34.38
CA ILE A 242 18.21 1.95 -35.17
C ILE A 242 18.81 3.31 -34.93
N SER A 243 18.62 4.23 -35.88
CA SER A 243 18.98 5.63 -35.74
C SER A 243 17.80 6.57 -35.88
N ASP A 244 17.91 7.70 -35.21
CA ASP A 244 16.98 8.82 -35.32
C ASP A 244 17.73 10.16 -35.20
N SER A 245 17.08 11.25 -35.57
CA SER A 245 17.59 12.61 -35.39
C SER A 245 17.73 12.93 -33.90
N THR A 246 18.77 13.69 -33.53
CA THR A 246 18.93 14.24 -32.18
C THR A 246 17.72 15.08 -31.74
N THR A 247 16.99 15.69 -32.68
CA THR A 247 15.77 16.46 -32.41
C THR A 247 14.56 15.59 -32.05
N ASN A 248 14.54 14.33 -32.49
CA ASN A 248 13.40 13.42 -32.36
C ASN A 248 13.55 12.38 -31.25
N ILE A 249 14.72 12.33 -30.60
CA ILE A 249 15.06 11.32 -29.59
C ILE A 249 14.01 11.15 -28.48
N ASN A 250 13.33 12.24 -28.09
CA ASN A 250 12.31 12.21 -27.05
C ASN A 250 10.98 11.57 -27.50
N ASN A 251 10.81 11.33 -28.80
CA ASN A 251 9.65 10.68 -29.40
C ASN A 251 10.02 9.37 -30.12
N THR A 252 11.30 8.98 -30.13
CA THR A 252 11.76 7.77 -30.81
C THR A 252 11.23 6.52 -30.11
N MET A 253 10.63 5.62 -30.88
CA MET A 253 10.16 4.32 -30.42
C MET A 253 10.60 3.20 -31.36
N LEU A 254 10.84 2.04 -30.77
CA LEU A 254 10.87 0.76 -31.47
C LEU A 254 9.93 -0.18 -30.73
N VAL A 255 8.95 -0.77 -31.42
CA VAL A 255 8.02 -1.74 -30.84
C VAL A 255 8.08 -3.05 -31.61
N TYR A 256 7.71 -4.15 -30.94
CA TYR A 256 7.54 -5.43 -31.60
C TYR A 256 6.19 -5.48 -32.33
N GLY A 257 6.15 -6.14 -33.49
CA GLY A 257 4.96 -6.22 -34.35
C GLY A 257 4.89 -5.13 -35.41
N ASP A 258 3.67 -4.82 -35.83
CA ASP A 258 3.40 -4.08 -37.09
C ASP A 258 2.77 -2.70 -36.86
N THR A 259 2.50 -2.34 -35.61
CA THR A 259 1.67 -1.17 -35.27
C THR A 259 2.30 -0.40 -34.12
N LEU A 260 2.44 0.91 -34.32
CA LEU A 260 2.82 1.84 -33.25
C LEU A 260 1.62 2.15 -32.35
N PRO A 261 1.83 2.43 -31.06
CA PRO A 261 0.78 2.99 -30.21
C PRO A 261 0.32 4.36 -30.74
N GLY A 262 -0.94 4.74 -30.45
CA GLY A 262 -1.53 6.01 -30.90
C GLY A 262 -0.88 7.27 -30.32
N SER A 263 0.01 7.12 -29.33
CA SER A 263 0.81 8.18 -28.73
C SER A 263 2.18 7.65 -28.31
N TYR A 264 3.14 8.55 -28.09
CA TYR A 264 4.46 8.18 -27.58
C TYR A 264 4.39 7.49 -26.22
N VAL A 265 5.16 6.41 -26.06
CA VAL A 265 5.39 5.71 -24.79
C VAL A 265 6.89 5.64 -24.52
N ALA A 266 7.31 6.09 -23.35
CA ALA A 266 8.72 6.04 -22.96
C ALA A 266 9.19 4.62 -22.67
N TYR A 267 10.47 4.33 -22.92
CA TYR A 267 11.12 3.11 -22.39
C TYR A 267 11.18 3.19 -20.87
N GLN A 268 10.73 2.13 -20.19
CA GLN A 268 10.83 1.99 -18.74
C GLN A 268 11.10 0.52 -18.39
N SER A 269 11.96 0.28 -17.41
CA SER A 269 12.05 -1.01 -16.70
C SER A 269 11.32 -0.88 -15.38
N TYR A 270 10.39 -1.78 -15.09
CA TYR A 270 9.57 -1.72 -13.87
C TYR A 270 9.29 -3.13 -13.34
N ILE A 271 9.04 -3.23 -12.04
CA ILE A 271 8.47 -4.45 -11.45
C ILE A 271 6.94 -4.30 -11.57
N PRO A 272 6.22 -5.22 -12.22
CA PRO A 272 4.76 -5.19 -12.27
C PRO A 272 4.12 -5.07 -10.89
N SER A 273 3.01 -4.34 -10.78
CA SER A 273 2.30 -4.12 -9.52
C SER A 273 1.97 -5.42 -8.80
N ARG A 274 1.65 -6.50 -9.53
CA ARG A 274 1.41 -7.85 -8.97
C ARG A 274 2.57 -8.44 -8.15
N TYR A 275 3.81 -7.93 -8.31
CA TYR A 275 4.97 -8.32 -7.50
C TYR A 275 5.41 -7.21 -6.52
N LEU A 276 4.84 -6.02 -6.62
CA LEU A 276 5.06 -4.88 -5.73
C LEU A 276 3.93 -4.69 -4.72
N GLU A 277 2.82 -5.40 -4.91
CA GLU A 277 1.88 -5.71 -3.87
C GLU A 277 2.67 -6.46 -2.82
N SER A 278 3.16 -5.69 -1.84
CA SER A 278 3.60 -6.21 -0.56
C SER A 278 2.67 -7.34 -0.20
N SER A 279 3.19 -8.47 0.28
CA SER A 279 2.43 -9.30 1.20
C SER A 279 1.70 -8.32 2.12
N ALA A 280 0.39 -8.16 1.92
CA ALA A 280 -0.35 -7.09 2.55
C ALA A 280 -0.04 -7.24 4.04
N GLY A 281 0.70 -6.28 4.61
CA GLY A 281 0.66 -6.13 6.05
C GLY A 281 -0.83 -6.10 6.35
N VAL A 282 -1.31 -7.05 7.16
CA VAL A 282 -2.74 -7.27 7.38
C VAL A 282 -3.37 -5.89 7.57
N VAL A 283 -4.12 -5.42 6.57
CA VAL A 283 -4.74 -4.10 6.66
C VAL A 283 -5.77 -4.23 7.76
N GLU A 284 -5.50 -3.54 8.87
CA GLU A 284 -6.24 -3.70 10.10
C GLU A 284 -7.73 -3.50 9.83
N GLY A 285 -8.56 -4.49 10.20
CA GLY A 285 -10.01 -4.41 10.05
C GLY A 285 -10.64 -3.34 10.95
N SER A 286 -9.88 -2.76 11.88
CA SER A 286 -10.30 -1.64 12.72
C SER A 286 -9.09 -0.84 13.19
N TYR A 287 -9.26 0.47 13.36
CA TYR A 287 -8.23 1.40 13.84
C TYR A 287 -8.82 2.45 14.77
N GLY A 288 -8.01 2.97 15.69
CA GLY A 288 -8.29 4.24 16.36
C GLY A 288 -9.42 4.22 17.37
N LYS A 289 -9.76 3.06 17.96
CA LYS A 289 -10.75 2.96 19.05
C LYS A 289 -10.47 3.97 20.18
N ASP A 290 -9.20 4.14 20.54
CA ASP A 290 -8.75 5.07 21.59
C ASP A 290 -8.95 6.55 21.24
N ASN A 291 -9.24 6.87 19.96
CA ASN A 291 -9.59 8.21 19.53
C ASN A 291 -11.04 8.59 19.89
N LEU A 292 -11.89 7.63 20.29
CA LEU A 292 -13.29 7.83 20.66
C LEU A 292 -13.46 8.36 22.11
N LYS A 293 -12.70 9.39 22.47
CA LYS A 293 -12.59 9.89 23.86
C LYS A 293 -13.91 10.42 24.42
N THR A 294 -14.66 11.17 23.62
CA THR A 294 -15.96 11.74 24.01
C THR A 294 -17.01 10.65 24.13
N TYR A 295 -17.01 9.68 23.22
CA TYR A 295 -17.84 8.49 23.34
C TYR A 295 -17.56 7.76 24.66
N VAL A 296 -16.28 7.46 24.95
CA VAL A 296 -15.87 6.77 26.19
C VAL A 296 -16.35 7.53 27.43
N SER A 297 -16.18 8.86 27.44
CA SER A 297 -16.67 9.72 28.52
C SER A 297 -18.18 9.63 28.68
N ASP A 298 -18.94 9.81 27.59
CA ASP A 298 -20.39 9.90 27.65
C ASP A 298 -21.05 8.57 27.99
N ILE A 299 -20.60 7.45 27.39
CA ILE A 299 -21.21 6.16 27.67
C ILE A 299 -20.81 5.61 29.06
N SER A 300 -19.60 5.92 29.56
CA SER A 300 -19.21 5.54 30.92
C SER A 300 -20.11 6.17 31.99
N LYS A 301 -20.64 7.38 31.73
CA LYS A 301 -21.60 8.02 32.65
C LYS A 301 -22.90 7.23 32.76
N GLN A 302 -23.30 6.44 31.76
CA GLN A 302 -24.49 5.59 31.87
C GLN A 302 -24.35 4.51 32.94
N LEU A 303 -23.11 4.08 33.22
CA LEU A 303 -22.80 3.11 34.29
C LEU A 303 -22.90 3.74 35.69
N ASN A 304 -22.91 5.07 35.80
CA ASN A 304 -23.12 5.76 37.07
C ASN A 304 -24.62 5.81 37.40
N PRO A 305 -25.08 5.23 38.53
CA PRO A 305 -26.48 5.25 38.91
C PRO A 305 -27.02 6.68 39.12
N ASN A 306 -26.17 7.63 39.52
CA ASN A 306 -26.54 9.02 39.79
C ASN A 306 -26.54 9.92 38.54
N HIS A 307 -26.05 9.42 37.40
CA HIS A 307 -26.12 10.17 36.15
C HIS A 307 -27.52 10.07 35.56
N ASN A 308 -28.07 11.21 35.10
CA ASN A 308 -29.42 11.33 34.58
C ASN A 308 -29.46 12.18 33.29
N GLN A 309 -28.55 11.90 32.37
CA GLN A 309 -28.57 12.45 31.01
C GLN A 309 -28.46 11.31 30.01
N ARG A 310 -28.96 11.51 28.79
CA ARG A 310 -28.85 10.54 27.70
C ARG A 310 -27.46 10.59 27.10
N THR A 311 -26.98 9.45 26.62
CA THR A 311 -25.84 9.38 25.70
C THR A 311 -26.39 9.24 24.29
N GLU A 312 -25.85 9.99 23.34
CA GLU A 312 -26.43 10.12 22.01
C GLU A 312 -25.36 9.89 20.92
N LEU A 313 -25.64 8.98 19.99
CA LEU A 313 -24.76 8.61 18.87
C LEU A 313 -25.52 8.75 17.55
N GLY A 314 -24.98 9.53 16.62
CA GLY A 314 -25.51 9.64 15.26
C GLY A 314 -24.82 8.70 14.29
N VAL A 315 -25.58 8.08 13.39
CA VAL A 315 -25.01 7.37 12.24
C VAL A 315 -25.51 8.04 10.97
N ILE A 316 -24.58 8.60 10.21
CA ILE A 316 -24.82 9.22 8.92
C ILE A 316 -24.44 8.20 7.85
N GLY A 317 -25.25 8.07 6.80
CA GLY A 317 -24.85 7.20 5.70
C GLY A 317 -25.87 7.02 4.61
N ASP A 318 -25.60 6.04 3.75
CA ASP A 318 -26.39 5.76 2.57
C ASP A 318 -27.60 4.85 2.86
N SER A 319 -28.03 4.05 1.88
CA SER A 319 -29.11 3.06 1.99
C SER A 319 -28.87 2.00 3.08
N TRP A 320 -27.62 1.77 3.50
CA TRP A 320 -27.28 0.88 4.61
C TRP A 320 -27.69 1.46 5.97
N VAL A 321 -27.79 2.78 6.06
CA VAL A 321 -28.29 3.47 7.25
C VAL A 321 -29.77 3.80 7.10
N GLN A 322 -30.22 4.18 5.90
CA GLN A 322 -31.60 4.62 5.65
C GLN A 322 -32.62 3.50 5.91
N GLY A 323 -32.38 2.34 5.30
CA GLY A 323 -33.43 1.36 5.00
C GLY A 323 -33.33 0.04 5.75
N GLY A 324 -34.15 -0.90 5.29
CA GLY A 324 -34.33 -2.26 5.80
C GLY A 324 -35.55 -2.90 5.13
N GLU A 325 -35.62 -4.22 5.12
CA GLU A 325 -36.75 -4.95 4.52
C GLU A 325 -37.97 -4.92 5.45
N PHE A 326 -37.75 -5.00 6.76
CA PHE A 326 -38.82 -5.02 7.76
C PHE A 326 -39.08 -3.61 8.30
N LYS A 327 -38.01 -2.84 8.53
CA LYS A 327 -38.05 -1.54 9.16
C LYS A 327 -36.84 -0.68 8.83
N ALA A 328 -37.01 0.63 8.86
CA ALA A 328 -35.92 1.57 8.68
C ALA A 328 -34.80 1.34 9.71
N GLY A 329 -33.56 1.23 9.23
CA GLY A 329 -32.38 1.02 10.06
C GLY A 329 -32.03 -0.45 10.33
N ASP A 330 -32.78 -1.43 9.81
CA ASP A 330 -32.49 -2.86 10.03
C ASP A 330 -31.07 -3.27 9.63
N ARG A 331 -30.51 -2.60 8.62
CA ARG A 331 -29.19 -2.89 8.07
C ARG A 331 -28.04 -2.48 9.00
N LEU A 332 -28.30 -1.67 10.03
CA LEU A 332 -27.27 -1.26 11.00
C LEU A 332 -27.85 -0.67 12.29
N THR A 333 -28.54 0.46 12.19
CA THR A 333 -28.80 1.34 13.33
C THR A 333 -29.84 0.79 14.28
N LEU A 334 -30.82 0.03 13.81
CA LEU A 334 -31.81 -0.62 14.65
C LEU A 334 -31.22 -1.79 15.46
N PRO A 335 -30.47 -2.75 14.87
CA PRO A 335 -29.72 -3.74 15.63
C PRO A 335 -28.78 -3.11 16.67
N LEU A 336 -28.06 -2.03 16.30
CA LEU A 336 -27.20 -1.30 17.23
C LEU A 336 -27.99 -0.64 18.37
N ARG A 337 -29.12 0.03 18.07
CA ARG A 337 -30.04 0.57 19.09
C ARG A 337 -30.49 -0.53 20.05
N ASN A 338 -30.96 -1.65 19.52
CA ASN A 338 -31.49 -2.76 20.33
C ASN A 338 -30.43 -3.37 21.25
N ARG A 339 -29.19 -3.52 20.75
CA ARG A 339 -28.07 -3.97 21.58
C ARG A 339 -27.74 -2.95 22.67
N MET A 340 -27.52 -1.69 22.29
CA MET A 340 -27.07 -0.66 23.23
C MET A 340 -28.14 -0.35 24.29
N LYS A 341 -29.43 -0.31 23.93
CA LYS A 341 -30.51 -0.07 24.90
C LYS A 341 -30.62 -1.19 25.94
N SER A 342 -30.28 -2.43 25.57
CA SER A 342 -30.28 -3.55 26.53
C SER A 342 -29.17 -3.42 27.58
N LEU A 343 -28.11 -2.69 27.27
CA LEU A 343 -26.96 -2.47 28.16
C LEU A 343 -27.11 -1.20 29.01
N TYR A 344 -27.66 -0.13 28.42
CA TYR A 344 -27.62 1.22 29.00
C TYR A 344 -28.99 1.85 29.24
N GLY A 345 -30.08 1.16 28.89
CA GLY A 345 -31.43 1.70 28.94
C GLY A 345 -31.83 2.44 27.66
N ASP A 346 -33.13 2.55 27.43
CA ASP A 346 -33.70 3.17 26.24
C ASP A 346 -33.88 4.69 26.44
N GLY A 347 -33.15 5.48 25.65
CA GLY A 347 -33.27 6.94 25.63
C GLY A 347 -34.25 7.46 24.57
N GLY A 348 -34.89 6.59 23.78
CA GLY A 348 -35.89 6.93 22.79
C GLY A 348 -35.50 6.65 21.33
N VAL A 349 -36.27 7.26 20.42
CA VAL A 349 -36.21 7.03 18.96
C VAL A 349 -35.01 7.74 18.31
N GLY A 350 -34.69 8.94 18.80
CA GLY A 350 -33.67 9.81 18.23
C GLY A 350 -34.19 10.59 17.02
N TYR A 351 -33.34 10.77 16.03
CA TYR A 351 -33.64 11.58 14.84
C TYR A 351 -34.76 10.94 14.01
N VAL A 352 -35.72 11.75 13.61
CA VAL A 352 -36.82 11.39 12.70
C VAL A 352 -36.80 12.41 11.56
N GLY A 353 -36.53 11.93 10.35
CA GLY A 353 -36.68 12.70 9.13
C GLY A 353 -38.16 12.83 8.76
N LEU A 354 -38.52 13.97 8.17
CA LEU A 354 -39.88 14.25 7.72
C LEU A 354 -40.03 14.19 6.19
N ALA A 355 -38.93 13.90 5.48
CA ALA A 355 -38.87 13.78 4.04
C ALA A 355 -38.83 12.32 3.60
N ASN A 356 -39.49 11.98 2.49
CA ASN A 356 -39.27 10.74 1.70
C ASN A 356 -39.21 9.43 2.49
N GLY A 357 -40.00 9.32 3.56
CA GLY A 357 -40.01 8.12 4.39
C GLY A 357 -38.73 7.89 5.20
N HIS A 358 -37.93 8.93 5.44
CA HIS A 358 -36.76 8.91 6.31
C HIS A 358 -37.14 8.85 7.81
N VAL A 359 -37.99 7.89 8.16
CA VAL A 359 -38.46 7.66 9.53
C VAL A 359 -37.31 7.27 10.46
N GLY A 360 -37.45 7.41 11.77
CA GLY A 360 -36.39 7.09 12.74
C GLY A 360 -36.13 5.59 12.95
N ASN A 361 -35.22 5.24 13.88
CA ASN A 361 -34.96 3.83 14.27
C ASN A 361 -36.17 3.16 14.94
N GLY A 362 -37.04 3.97 15.52
CA GLY A 362 -38.14 3.55 16.36
C GLY A 362 -39.33 2.98 15.61
N ASP A 363 -40.32 2.48 16.34
CA ASP A 363 -41.65 2.21 15.78
C ASP A 363 -42.37 3.55 15.56
N VAL A 364 -42.00 4.22 14.47
CA VAL A 364 -42.49 5.53 14.08
C VAL A 364 -42.88 5.53 12.61
N SER A 365 -44.03 6.12 12.31
CA SER A 365 -44.47 6.38 10.94
C SER A 365 -44.66 7.87 10.73
N VAL A 366 -44.28 8.35 9.55
CA VAL A 366 -44.48 9.73 9.11
C VAL A 366 -45.28 9.71 7.81
N SER A 367 -46.40 10.41 7.76
CA SER A 367 -47.22 10.56 6.56
C SER A 367 -47.50 12.02 6.27
N LEU A 368 -47.36 12.42 5.01
CA LEU A 368 -47.60 13.77 4.55
C LEU A 368 -48.87 13.77 3.69
N THR A 369 -49.73 14.77 3.88
CA THR A 369 -50.93 15.01 3.06
C THR A 369 -50.83 16.42 2.49
N GLY A 370 -51.11 16.57 1.20
CA GLY A 370 -51.00 17.85 0.50
C GLY A 370 -49.84 17.89 -0.50
N THR A 371 -49.41 19.10 -0.85
CA THR A 371 -48.39 19.32 -1.90
C THR A 371 -47.06 19.75 -1.29
N TRP A 372 -46.24 18.76 -0.94
CA TRP A 372 -44.94 18.98 -0.33
C TRP A 372 -43.82 18.97 -1.37
N GLN A 373 -42.92 19.94 -1.28
CA GLN A 373 -41.67 19.93 -2.03
C GLN A 373 -40.62 19.15 -1.23
N HIS A 374 -40.10 18.08 -1.84
CA HIS A 374 -39.09 17.22 -1.24
C HIS A 374 -37.69 17.53 -1.79
N TYR A 375 -36.70 17.51 -0.91
CA TYR A 375 -35.29 17.61 -1.26
C TYR A 375 -34.60 16.35 -0.80
N ASP A 376 -33.94 15.66 -1.73
CA ASP A 376 -33.40 14.34 -1.46
C ASP A 376 -32.37 13.91 -2.52
N GLU A 377 -31.66 12.84 -2.22
CA GLU A 377 -30.90 12.10 -3.22
C GLU A 377 -31.83 11.58 -4.32
N GLY A 378 -31.36 11.55 -5.57
CA GLY A 378 -32.17 11.13 -6.73
C GLY A 378 -33.10 12.19 -7.31
N LEU A 379 -33.35 13.31 -6.62
CA LEU A 379 -34.24 14.40 -7.09
C LEU A 379 -33.50 15.58 -7.76
N GLY A 380 -32.18 15.55 -7.84
CA GLY A 380 -31.36 16.59 -8.48
C GLY A 380 -31.28 17.92 -7.71
N ASN A 381 -31.80 17.97 -6.49
CA ASN A 381 -31.90 19.18 -5.66
C ASN A 381 -31.18 19.05 -4.30
N ILE A 382 -30.43 17.97 -4.08
CA ILE A 382 -29.77 17.66 -2.80
C ILE A 382 -28.85 18.78 -2.28
N ALA A 383 -28.21 19.55 -3.17
CA ALA A 383 -27.34 20.66 -2.79
C ALA A 383 -28.09 21.78 -2.02
N GLN A 384 -29.41 21.86 -2.18
CA GLN A 384 -30.28 22.82 -1.48
C GLN A 384 -30.79 22.29 -0.13
N SER A 385 -30.55 21.00 0.14
CA SER A 385 -30.97 20.35 1.37
C SER A 385 -30.19 20.88 2.57
N LYS A 386 -30.86 20.86 3.72
CA LYS A 386 -30.42 21.49 4.98
C LYS A 386 -30.52 20.56 6.18
N GLY A 387 -31.15 19.38 6.02
CA GLY A 387 -31.29 18.36 7.06
C GLY A 387 -30.03 17.49 7.21
N LEU A 388 -29.90 16.84 8.36
CA LEU A 388 -28.71 16.04 8.69
C LEU A 388 -28.65 14.70 7.93
N ASP A 389 -29.79 14.18 7.50
CA ASP A 389 -29.91 13.06 6.57
C ASP A 389 -29.82 13.50 5.10
N SER A 390 -29.36 14.73 4.85
CA SER A 390 -29.36 15.36 3.52
C SER A 390 -30.74 15.43 2.85
N ALA A 391 -31.82 15.40 3.63
CA ALA A 391 -33.19 15.59 3.13
C ALA A 391 -33.95 16.68 3.89
N MET A 392 -35.00 17.23 3.25
CA MET A 392 -35.94 18.15 3.89
C MET A 392 -37.26 18.22 3.11
N VAL A 393 -38.30 18.77 3.74
CA VAL A 393 -39.59 19.06 3.09
C VAL A 393 -40.03 20.50 3.33
N GLU A 394 -40.71 21.07 2.34
CA GLU A 394 -41.24 22.43 2.38
C GLU A 394 -42.68 22.47 1.88
N SER A 395 -43.50 23.33 2.48
CA SER A 395 -44.79 23.71 1.91
C SER A 395 -45.14 25.14 2.30
N SER A 396 -45.87 25.81 1.40
CA SER A 396 -46.49 27.12 1.63
C SER A 396 -48.02 27.07 1.58
N THR A 397 -48.60 25.87 1.40
CA THR A 397 -50.04 25.69 1.22
C THR A 397 -50.70 25.48 2.58
N ALA A 398 -51.56 26.39 2.99
CA ALA A 398 -52.31 26.25 4.25
C ALA A 398 -53.13 24.94 4.25
N GLY A 399 -53.06 24.18 5.33
CA GLY A 399 -53.73 22.88 5.47
C GLY A 399 -52.89 21.68 5.03
N ASP A 400 -51.77 21.87 4.33
CA ASP A 400 -50.81 20.79 4.12
C ASP A 400 -50.33 20.29 5.49
N SER A 401 -50.31 18.97 5.68
CA SER A 401 -50.13 18.38 7.00
C SER A 401 -49.14 17.22 7.02
N ILE A 402 -48.50 17.06 8.17
CA ILE A 402 -47.63 15.93 8.51
C ILE A 402 -48.20 15.26 9.75
N LYS A 403 -48.33 13.95 9.71
CA LYS A 403 -48.71 13.13 10.86
C LYS A 403 -47.54 12.23 11.25
N VAL A 404 -47.06 12.38 12.48
CA VAL A 404 -46.01 11.54 13.06
C VAL A 404 -46.64 10.68 14.14
N THR A 405 -46.61 9.36 13.97
CA THR A 405 -47.19 8.42 14.93
C THR A 405 -46.09 7.59 15.55
N PHE A 406 -45.96 7.65 16.88
CA PHE A 406 -45.03 6.88 17.67
C PHE A 406 -45.76 5.71 18.33
N ASN A 407 -45.40 4.50 17.93
CA ASN A 407 -45.97 3.25 18.44
C ASN A 407 -45.15 2.66 19.60
N GLU A 408 -44.12 3.38 20.07
CA GLU A 408 -43.39 3.12 21.31
C GLU A 408 -43.49 4.32 22.26
N GLU A 409 -43.23 4.09 23.55
CA GLU A 409 -43.37 5.12 24.58
C GLU A 409 -42.26 6.17 24.50
N LEU A 410 -42.66 7.44 24.57
CA LEU A 410 -41.76 8.59 24.68
C LEU A 410 -42.46 9.71 25.46
N ASP A 411 -41.68 10.68 25.95
CA ASP A 411 -42.19 11.82 26.73
C ASP A 411 -41.74 13.18 26.17
N PHE A 412 -40.95 13.17 25.09
CA PHE A 412 -40.46 14.39 24.48
C PHE A 412 -40.30 14.25 22.97
N TYR A 413 -40.70 15.29 22.24
CA TYR A 413 -40.45 15.44 20.80
C TYR A 413 -40.02 16.88 20.51
N GLU A 414 -39.13 17.10 19.55
CA GLU A 414 -38.79 18.44 19.06
C GLU A 414 -38.76 18.48 17.54
N ILE A 415 -39.23 19.59 16.96
CA ILE A 415 -39.33 19.79 15.51
C ILE A 415 -38.44 20.96 15.12
N HIS A 416 -37.66 20.80 14.05
CA HIS A 416 -36.72 21.82 13.57
C HIS A 416 -37.18 22.45 12.25
N THR A 417 -37.22 23.79 12.21
CA THR A 417 -37.62 24.61 11.05
C THR A 417 -36.62 25.74 10.77
N LEU A 418 -36.73 26.42 9.62
CA LEU A 418 -35.84 27.54 9.24
C LEU A 418 -36.52 28.83 8.77
N ASN A 419 -37.60 28.71 7.99
CA ASN A 419 -38.16 29.84 7.24
C ASN A 419 -39.18 30.64 8.07
N THR A 420 -39.76 31.71 7.49
CA THR A 420 -40.62 32.68 8.19
C THR A 420 -42.12 32.36 8.17
N GLY A 421 -42.53 31.16 7.75
CA GLY A 421 -43.93 30.74 7.76
C GLY A 421 -44.45 30.40 9.16
N GLN A 422 -45.77 30.32 9.29
CA GLN A 422 -46.46 29.83 10.46
C GLN A 422 -46.97 28.41 10.23
N TRP A 423 -46.81 27.57 11.24
CA TRP A 423 -47.34 26.22 11.30
C TRP A 423 -47.95 25.99 12.67
N ARG A 424 -48.72 24.92 12.82
CA ARG A 424 -49.30 24.52 14.11
C ARG A 424 -49.13 23.05 14.36
N TYR A 425 -49.14 22.65 15.62
CA TYR A 425 -49.19 21.24 16.00
C TYR A 425 -50.21 20.96 17.09
N ASN A 426 -50.66 19.71 17.17
CA ASN A 426 -51.33 19.18 18.37
C ASN A 426 -50.79 17.79 18.69
N VAL A 427 -50.96 17.41 19.96
CA VAL A 427 -50.63 16.08 20.48
C VAL A 427 -51.93 15.33 20.73
N ASP A 428 -52.04 14.13 20.18
CA ASP A 428 -53.17 13.19 20.38
C ASP A 428 -54.56 13.78 20.09
N GLY A 429 -54.65 14.71 19.13
CA GLY A 429 -55.90 15.37 18.76
C GLY A 429 -56.35 16.45 19.76
N GLY A 430 -55.48 16.87 20.67
CA GLY A 430 -55.72 17.98 21.59
C GLY A 430 -55.73 19.35 20.91
N SER A 431 -55.61 20.41 21.71
CA SER A 431 -55.62 21.78 21.22
C SER A 431 -54.41 22.10 20.34
N TRP A 432 -54.63 22.87 19.27
CA TRP A 432 -53.57 23.36 18.39
C TRP A 432 -52.71 24.43 19.07
N THR A 433 -51.40 24.32 18.89
CA THR A 433 -50.41 25.35 19.24
C THR A 433 -49.79 25.87 17.96
N THR A 434 -49.88 27.19 17.71
CA THR A 434 -49.31 27.85 16.54
C THR A 434 -47.89 28.33 16.83
N ILE A 435 -46.99 28.11 15.88
CA ILE A 435 -45.58 28.47 15.91
C ILE A 435 -45.27 29.38 14.72
N ASP A 436 -44.55 30.46 15.00
CA ASP A 436 -43.92 31.30 13.99
C ASP A 436 -42.46 30.88 13.83
N ALA A 437 -42.15 30.23 12.69
CA ALA A 437 -40.82 29.70 12.44
C ALA A 437 -39.75 30.79 12.25
N ALA A 438 -40.14 32.07 12.05
CA ALA A 438 -39.22 33.20 12.06
C ALA A 438 -38.58 33.42 13.44
N ASN A 439 -39.33 33.13 14.51
CA ASN A 439 -38.93 33.38 15.89
C ASN A 439 -38.50 32.09 16.62
N GLN A 440 -38.88 30.92 16.08
CA GLN A 440 -38.65 29.64 16.73
C GLN A 440 -38.28 28.55 15.71
N GLN A 441 -36.97 28.31 15.57
CA GLN A 441 -36.44 27.25 14.70
C GLN A 441 -36.42 25.87 15.35
N VAL A 442 -36.59 25.78 16.67
CA VAL A 442 -36.65 24.53 17.44
C VAL A 442 -37.86 24.59 18.35
N THR A 443 -38.81 23.69 18.13
CA THR A 443 -40.05 23.63 18.90
C THR A 443 -40.05 22.38 19.78
N PRO A 444 -39.77 22.51 21.10
CA PRO A 444 -39.87 21.40 22.03
C PRO A 444 -41.33 21.12 22.42
N ILE A 445 -41.66 19.85 22.56
CA ILE A 445 -42.99 19.34 22.89
C ILE A 445 -42.81 18.32 24.02
N SER A 446 -43.16 18.72 25.24
CA SER A 446 -43.16 17.83 26.41
C SER A 446 -44.50 17.11 26.52
N MET A 447 -44.47 15.82 26.80
CA MET A 447 -45.62 14.95 26.85
C MET A 447 -45.53 14.04 28.09
N THR A 448 -46.62 13.35 28.41
CA THR A 448 -46.57 12.23 29.36
C THR A 448 -45.86 11.05 28.72
N LEU A 449 -45.32 10.10 29.50
CA LEU A 449 -44.71 8.91 28.92
C LEU A 449 -45.80 7.98 28.34
N ALA A 450 -46.02 8.03 27.04
CA ALA A 450 -46.97 7.16 26.34
C ALA A 450 -46.63 7.05 24.83
N LYS A 451 -47.45 6.32 24.10
CA LYS A 451 -47.47 6.36 22.63
C LYS A 451 -48.23 7.61 22.19
N HIS A 452 -47.74 8.30 21.17
CA HIS A 452 -48.27 9.61 20.77
C HIS A 452 -48.46 9.75 19.27
N THR A 453 -49.43 10.55 18.88
CA THR A 453 -49.61 11.09 17.54
C THR A 453 -49.41 12.59 17.55
N ILE A 454 -48.45 13.08 16.75
CA ILE A 454 -48.20 14.50 16.54
C ILE A 454 -48.76 14.89 15.18
N ASN A 455 -49.75 15.77 15.17
CA ASN A 455 -50.31 16.34 13.96
C ASN A 455 -49.66 17.71 13.74
N ILE A 456 -49.19 17.98 12.54
CA ILE A 456 -48.53 19.22 12.12
C ILE A 456 -49.28 19.75 10.90
N GLU A 457 -49.51 21.06 10.84
CA GLU A 457 -50.22 21.69 9.72
C GLU A 457 -49.63 23.06 9.39
N ILE A 458 -49.50 23.35 8.09
CA ILE A 458 -49.12 24.68 7.61
C ILE A 458 -50.29 25.66 7.83
N VAL A 459 -50.00 26.81 8.44
CA VAL A 459 -50.97 27.89 8.65
C VAL A 459 -50.84 28.95 7.57
N SER A 460 -49.63 29.46 7.34
CA SER A 460 -49.37 30.47 6.30
C SER A 460 -47.87 30.60 5.99
N GLY A 461 -47.54 31.07 4.79
CA GLY A 461 -46.14 31.28 4.38
C GLY A 461 -45.36 29.96 4.19
N LEU A 462 -44.15 30.06 3.65
CA LEU A 462 -43.28 28.90 3.42
C LEU A 462 -42.67 28.41 4.74
N VAL A 463 -42.87 27.14 5.06
CA VAL A 463 -42.23 26.47 6.20
C VAL A 463 -41.37 25.32 5.70
N THR A 464 -40.11 25.29 6.14
CA THR A 464 -39.16 24.22 5.86
C THR A 464 -38.95 23.39 7.11
N PHE A 465 -39.17 22.07 7.01
CA PHE A 465 -38.86 21.11 8.05
C PHE A 465 -37.59 20.34 7.70
N ILE A 466 -36.62 20.35 8.62
CA ILE A 466 -35.25 19.84 8.37
C ILE A 466 -34.80 18.77 9.36
N GLY A 467 -35.79 18.16 10.01
CA GLY A 467 -35.60 17.07 10.96
C GLY A 467 -36.33 17.31 12.27
N SER A 468 -36.31 16.28 13.10
CA SER A 468 -36.95 16.26 14.40
C SER A 468 -36.31 15.19 15.29
N TYR A 469 -36.56 15.24 16.59
CA TYR A 469 -35.98 14.28 17.53
C TYR A 469 -36.99 13.86 18.60
N ALA A 470 -37.08 12.56 18.88
CA ALA A 470 -37.97 12.02 19.90
C ALA A 470 -37.20 11.23 20.96
N TYR A 471 -37.47 11.51 22.24
CA TYR A 471 -36.74 10.97 23.38
C TYR A 471 -37.67 10.36 24.44
N LYS A 472 -37.13 9.41 25.18
CA LYS A 472 -37.76 8.75 26.32
C LYS A 472 -36.94 8.99 27.57
N GLY A 473 -37.51 9.67 28.55
CA GLY A 473 -36.88 9.94 29.85
C GLY A 473 -35.57 10.69 29.71
N ASN A 474 -34.87 10.91 30.82
CA ASN A 474 -33.62 11.68 30.82
C ASN A 474 -32.36 10.83 30.79
N LYS A 475 -32.45 9.49 30.87
CA LYS A 475 -31.30 8.56 30.90
C LYS A 475 -31.46 7.48 29.84
N GLY A 476 -30.35 6.94 29.36
CA GLY A 476 -30.33 5.87 28.36
C GLY A 476 -29.49 6.23 27.14
N ILE A 477 -29.48 5.34 26.17
CA ILE A 477 -28.81 5.55 24.88
C ILE A 477 -29.82 5.94 23.80
N VAL A 478 -29.42 6.87 22.94
CA VAL A 478 -30.14 7.23 21.72
C VAL A 478 -29.22 6.97 20.53
N ILE A 479 -29.70 6.21 19.56
CA ILE A 479 -29.03 6.05 18.27
C ILE A 479 -29.84 6.84 17.24
N HIS A 480 -29.27 7.90 16.67
CA HIS A 480 -29.90 8.66 15.60
C HIS A 480 -29.57 8.02 14.25
N LYS A 481 -30.62 7.73 13.47
CA LYS A 481 -30.49 7.24 12.10
C LYS A 481 -30.59 8.41 11.14
N MET A 482 -29.47 8.82 10.55
CA MET A 482 -29.38 9.91 9.57
C MET A 482 -28.97 9.34 8.22
N GLY A 483 -29.77 8.41 7.72
CA GLY A 483 -29.50 7.67 6.50
C GLY A 483 -30.37 8.11 5.33
N ASN A 484 -29.79 8.17 4.13
CA ASN A 484 -30.47 8.53 2.90
C ASN A 484 -29.94 7.69 1.73
N GLY A 485 -30.86 7.09 0.97
CA GLY A 485 -30.54 6.17 -0.11
C GLY A 485 -29.66 6.81 -1.18
N GLY A 486 -28.78 6.03 -1.81
CA GLY A 486 -27.96 6.54 -2.92
C GLY A 486 -26.87 7.56 -2.56
N LEU A 487 -26.75 7.99 -1.30
CA LEU A 487 -25.75 8.98 -0.92
C LEU A 487 -24.32 8.54 -1.26
N LYS A 488 -23.59 9.51 -1.82
CA LYS A 488 -22.14 9.56 -1.93
C LYS A 488 -21.59 10.58 -0.93
N ALA A 489 -20.29 10.54 -0.66
CA ALA A 489 -19.65 11.59 0.15
C ALA A 489 -19.86 12.99 -0.44
N SER A 490 -19.78 13.11 -1.77
CA SER A 490 -19.98 14.36 -2.50
C SER A 490 -21.39 14.94 -2.34
N HIS A 491 -22.40 14.09 -2.17
CA HIS A 491 -23.78 14.54 -1.97
C HIS A 491 -23.93 15.28 -0.64
N ILE A 492 -23.41 14.71 0.46
CA ILE A 492 -23.41 15.40 1.76
C ILE A 492 -22.55 16.68 1.70
N ALA A 493 -21.38 16.59 1.07
CA ALA A 493 -20.47 17.74 0.88
C ALA A 493 -21.07 18.87 0.02
N SER A 494 -22.08 18.59 -0.80
CA SER A 494 -22.76 19.60 -1.64
C SER A 494 -23.98 20.24 -0.99
N THR A 495 -24.50 19.68 0.11
CA THR A 495 -25.62 20.29 0.86
C THR A 495 -25.25 21.68 1.38
N ASP A 496 -26.25 22.50 1.69
CA ASP A 496 -26.09 23.84 2.27
C ASP A 496 -25.25 23.75 3.56
N ARG A 497 -23.96 24.07 3.44
CA ARG A 497 -22.99 23.91 4.51
C ARG A 497 -23.42 24.67 5.76
N THR A 498 -23.84 25.92 5.61
CA THR A 498 -24.19 26.80 6.73
C THR A 498 -25.32 26.20 7.54
N ASN A 499 -26.41 25.80 6.88
CA ASN A 499 -27.56 25.24 7.57
C ASN A 499 -27.30 23.82 8.09
N TRP A 500 -26.55 23.00 7.36
CA TRP A 500 -26.16 21.67 7.83
C TRP A 500 -25.31 21.74 9.10
N VAL A 501 -24.29 22.62 9.13
CA VAL A 501 -23.46 22.85 10.33
C VAL A 501 -24.31 23.42 11.48
N ASN A 502 -25.23 24.36 11.20
CA ASN A 502 -26.13 24.88 12.22
C ASN A 502 -27.06 23.81 12.80
N GLN A 503 -27.52 22.86 11.98
CA GLN A 503 -28.27 21.70 12.47
C GLN A 503 -27.39 20.75 13.29
N MET A 504 -26.16 20.52 12.87
CA MET A 504 -25.23 19.68 13.61
C MET A 504 -24.90 20.28 14.99
N LYS A 505 -24.83 21.61 15.12
CA LYS A 505 -24.69 22.30 16.42
C LYS A 505 -25.88 22.03 17.35
N LYS A 506 -27.09 21.97 16.80
CA LYS A 506 -28.35 21.69 17.53
C LYS A 506 -28.53 20.20 17.86
N CYS A 507 -27.92 19.30 17.10
CA CYS A 507 -27.89 17.88 17.43
C CYS A 507 -27.22 17.64 18.79
N ARG A 508 -27.85 16.84 19.66
CA ARG A 508 -27.31 16.52 20.99
C ARG A 508 -26.25 15.42 20.97
N ALA A 509 -26.15 14.66 19.89
CA ALA A 509 -25.10 13.66 19.72
C ALA A 509 -23.70 14.30 19.70
N ASN A 510 -22.75 13.64 20.37
CA ASN A 510 -21.33 13.99 20.37
C ASN A 510 -20.45 12.86 19.78
N THR A 511 -21.09 11.78 19.33
CA THR A 511 -20.43 10.64 18.68
C THR A 511 -21.09 10.38 17.33
N PHE A 512 -20.30 10.24 16.26
CA PHE A 512 -20.80 10.09 14.90
C PHE A 512 -20.11 8.95 14.15
N GLY A 513 -20.89 7.99 13.66
CA GLY A 513 -20.48 7.01 12.66
C GLY A 513 -20.83 7.49 11.25
N ILE A 514 -19.95 7.28 10.28
CA ILE A 514 -20.18 7.62 8.87
C ILE A 514 -20.03 6.36 8.02
N LEU A 515 -21.12 5.89 7.40
CA LEU A 515 -21.12 4.73 6.49
C LEU A 515 -21.43 5.21 5.07
N LEU A 516 -20.39 5.29 4.25
CA LEU A 516 -20.45 5.68 2.82
C LEU A 516 -19.38 4.89 2.05
N GLY A 517 -19.41 4.95 0.72
CA GLY A 517 -18.45 4.27 -0.16
C GLY A 517 -19.11 3.29 -1.14
N THR A 518 -20.30 2.77 -0.83
CA THR A 518 -21.02 1.86 -1.73
C THR A 518 -21.39 2.56 -3.04
N ASN A 519 -22.06 3.71 -2.96
CA ASN A 519 -22.48 4.47 -4.14
C ASN A 519 -21.31 5.21 -4.80
N ASP A 520 -20.31 5.62 -4.01
CA ASP A 520 -19.08 6.22 -4.52
C ASP A 520 -18.35 5.23 -5.45
N MET A 521 -18.23 3.97 -5.01
CA MET A 521 -17.70 2.86 -5.82
C MET A 521 -18.59 2.55 -7.02
N ALA A 522 -19.90 2.41 -6.81
CA ALA A 522 -20.85 2.07 -7.88
C ALA A 522 -20.85 3.10 -9.03
N GLN A 523 -20.55 4.37 -8.71
CA GLN A 523 -20.47 5.47 -9.68
C GLN A 523 -19.03 5.79 -10.11
N SER A 524 -18.05 4.93 -9.82
CA SER A 524 -16.65 5.08 -10.24
C SER A 524 -16.01 6.41 -9.79
N VAL A 525 -16.35 6.89 -8.58
CA VAL A 525 -15.76 8.12 -8.02
C VAL A 525 -14.26 7.91 -7.78
N PRO A 526 -13.35 8.75 -8.30
CA PRO A 526 -11.93 8.63 -8.00
C PRO A 526 -11.64 8.67 -6.49
N ILE A 527 -10.69 7.84 -6.01
CA ILE A 527 -10.34 7.81 -4.56
C ILE A 527 -9.97 9.20 -4.02
N SER A 528 -9.30 10.03 -4.81
CA SER A 528 -8.95 11.40 -4.42
C SER A 528 -10.17 12.29 -4.16
N ASP A 529 -11.24 12.14 -4.96
CA ASP A 529 -12.48 12.89 -4.79
C ASP A 529 -13.25 12.38 -3.58
N TYR A 530 -13.32 11.05 -3.41
CA TYR A 530 -13.91 10.44 -2.23
C TYR A 530 -13.22 10.89 -0.93
N GLU A 531 -11.88 10.89 -0.89
CA GLU A 531 -11.12 11.37 0.26
C GLU A 531 -11.39 12.85 0.55
N ARG A 532 -11.41 13.71 -0.48
CA ARG A 532 -11.74 15.14 -0.34
C ARG A 532 -13.12 15.30 0.29
N ASP A 533 -14.12 14.62 -0.24
CA ASP A 533 -15.51 14.83 0.15
C ASP A 533 -15.81 14.21 1.53
N MET A 534 -15.23 13.06 1.86
CA MET A 534 -15.28 12.50 3.22
C MET A 534 -14.64 13.43 4.25
N LYS A 535 -13.48 14.02 3.94
CA LYS A 535 -12.82 15.01 4.80
C LYS A 535 -13.68 16.26 4.97
N GLU A 536 -14.38 16.69 3.93
CA GLU A 536 -15.32 17.81 3.99
C GLU A 536 -16.49 17.53 4.95
N VAL A 537 -17.11 16.35 4.88
CA VAL A 537 -18.17 15.94 5.83
C VAL A 537 -17.64 15.93 7.27
N ILE A 538 -16.45 15.36 7.50
CA ILE A 538 -15.82 15.34 8.83
C ILE A 538 -15.51 16.77 9.33
N SER A 539 -15.10 17.66 8.42
CA SER A 539 -14.81 19.06 8.76
C SER A 539 -16.07 19.78 9.28
N ARG A 540 -17.24 19.55 8.67
CA ARG A 540 -18.52 20.12 9.09
C ARG A 540 -18.91 19.66 10.49
N ILE A 541 -18.74 18.36 10.80
CA ILE A 541 -18.98 17.83 12.14
C ILE A 541 -18.05 18.48 13.15
N ARG A 542 -16.75 18.59 12.85
CA ARG A 542 -15.78 19.21 13.76
C ARG A 542 -15.99 20.71 13.94
N GLU A 543 -16.46 21.41 12.92
CA GLU A 543 -16.85 22.83 13.02
C GLU A 543 -18.01 23.01 14.00
N ALA A 544 -19.01 22.12 13.95
CA ALA A 544 -20.14 22.14 14.87
C ALA A 544 -19.80 21.63 16.28
N LYS A 545 -18.97 20.59 16.35
CA LYS A 545 -18.65 19.80 17.55
C LYS A 545 -17.15 19.47 17.57
N PRO A 546 -16.28 20.38 18.03
CA PRO A 546 -14.82 20.21 17.96
C PRO A 546 -14.27 18.98 18.69
N LEU A 547 -14.99 18.51 19.71
CA LEU A 547 -14.63 17.32 20.51
C LEU A 547 -15.39 16.06 20.10
N ALA A 548 -16.13 16.07 18.98
CA ALA A 548 -16.90 14.89 18.59
C ALA A 548 -15.99 13.67 18.40
N SER A 549 -16.44 12.53 18.94
CA SER A 549 -15.86 11.23 18.57
C SER A 549 -16.42 10.81 17.23
N ILE A 550 -15.55 10.57 16.24
CA ILE A 550 -15.96 10.23 14.88
C ILE A 550 -15.36 8.88 14.51
N PHE A 551 -16.14 8.04 13.84
CA PHE A 551 -15.64 6.81 13.24
C PHE A 551 -16.19 6.58 11.85
N LEU A 552 -15.34 6.05 10.97
CA LEU A 552 -15.70 5.69 9.61
C LEU A 552 -16.03 4.20 9.53
N ILE A 553 -17.06 3.86 8.76
CA ILE A 553 -17.53 2.49 8.54
C ILE A 553 -17.41 2.22 7.05
N ALA A 554 -16.46 1.38 6.66
CA ALA A 554 -16.32 0.97 5.27
C ALA A 554 -17.27 -0.21 4.99
N PRO A 555 -18.06 -0.19 3.89
CA PRO A 555 -18.97 -1.28 3.52
C PRO A 555 -18.25 -2.63 3.33
N SER A 556 -19.02 -3.73 3.37
CA SER A 556 -18.48 -5.06 3.02
C SER A 556 -18.45 -5.27 1.51
N GLY A 557 -17.98 -6.44 1.08
CA GLY A 557 -18.06 -6.84 -0.32
C GLY A 557 -19.48 -6.81 -0.87
N ASN A 558 -19.60 -6.42 -2.14
CA ASN A 558 -20.83 -6.44 -2.93
C ASN A 558 -20.54 -7.01 -4.35
N ASN A 559 -21.59 -7.32 -5.10
CA ASN A 559 -21.50 -7.94 -6.43
C ASN A 559 -21.26 -6.96 -7.58
N ILE A 560 -21.00 -5.67 -7.29
CA ILE A 560 -20.82 -4.65 -8.32
C ILE A 560 -19.42 -4.79 -8.94
N THR A 561 -19.38 -5.06 -10.24
CA THR A 561 -18.13 -5.23 -11.01
C THR A 561 -17.91 -4.13 -12.04
N GLY A 562 -16.70 -4.05 -12.62
CA GLY A 562 -16.41 -3.15 -13.75
C GLY A 562 -16.33 -1.66 -13.37
N LYS A 563 -15.94 -1.36 -12.13
CA LYS A 563 -15.80 0.01 -11.60
C LYS A 563 -14.35 0.44 -11.56
N LEU A 564 -14.12 1.76 -11.45
CA LEU A 564 -12.79 2.36 -11.44
C LEU A 564 -11.91 1.82 -10.30
N HIS A 565 -12.51 1.60 -9.13
CA HIS A 565 -11.86 1.03 -7.96
C HIS A 565 -12.80 0.03 -7.28
N THR A 566 -12.23 -0.91 -6.55
CA THR A 566 -12.94 -1.93 -5.77
C THR A 566 -13.35 -1.38 -4.40
N ILE A 567 -14.34 -2.01 -3.73
CA ILE A 567 -14.83 -1.52 -2.44
C ILE A 567 -13.76 -1.55 -1.33
N ASP A 568 -12.80 -2.48 -1.39
CA ASP A 568 -11.65 -2.52 -0.48
C ASP A 568 -10.70 -1.34 -0.68
N ALA A 569 -10.58 -0.78 -1.89
CA ALA A 569 -9.84 0.46 -2.12
C ALA A 569 -10.49 1.66 -1.42
N TYR A 570 -11.83 1.76 -1.40
CA TYR A 570 -12.54 2.79 -0.61
C TYR A 570 -12.39 2.53 0.90
N SER A 571 -12.34 1.26 1.33
CA SER A 571 -12.03 0.92 2.72
C SER A 571 -10.62 1.37 3.12
N ASP A 572 -9.63 1.15 2.26
CA ASP A 572 -8.25 1.57 2.50
C ASP A 572 -8.14 3.12 2.54
N ALA A 573 -8.91 3.81 1.69
CA ALA A 573 -9.04 5.27 1.72
C ALA A 573 -9.64 5.77 3.04
N GLN A 574 -10.69 5.13 3.57
CA GLN A 574 -11.23 5.48 4.88
C GLN A 574 -10.22 5.26 6.01
N LEU A 575 -9.47 4.15 5.99
CA LEU A 575 -8.42 3.90 6.98
C LEU A 575 -7.33 4.97 6.94
N LYS A 576 -6.93 5.40 5.73
CA LYS A 576 -5.98 6.50 5.54
C LYS A 576 -6.51 7.80 6.14
N ILE A 577 -7.75 8.20 5.82
CA ILE A 577 -8.40 9.39 6.42
C ILE A 577 -8.43 9.28 7.94
N ALA A 578 -8.74 8.10 8.48
CA ALA A 578 -8.83 7.88 9.91
C ALA A 578 -7.49 8.09 10.63
N LYS A 579 -6.40 7.59 10.03
CA LYS A 579 -5.03 7.83 10.50
C LYS A 579 -4.64 9.30 10.42
N GLU A 580 -4.88 9.95 9.28
CA GLU A 580 -4.55 11.37 9.07
C GLU A 580 -5.26 12.30 10.06
N LEU A 581 -6.54 12.02 10.35
CA LEU A 581 -7.37 12.88 11.19
C LEU A 581 -7.43 12.45 12.66
N ASN A 582 -6.76 11.37 13.04
CA ASN A 582 -6.86 10.76 14.38
C ASN A 582 -8.32 10.48 14.79
N ILE A 583 -9.08 9.82 13.92
CA ILE A 583 -10.43 9.31 14.19
C ILE A 583 -10.42 7.78 14.12
N ALA A 584 -11.54 7.13 14.44
CA ALA A 584 -11.62 5.67 14.37
C ALA A 584 -12.11 5.18 12.99
N HIS A 585 -11.86 3.91 12.70
CA HIS A 585 -12.31 3.26 11.47
C HIS A 585 -12.60 1.78 11.73
N VAL A 586 -13.59 1.23 11.03
CA VAL A 586 -13.84 -0.20 10.94
C VAL A 586 -14.20 -0.58 9.50
N SER A 587 -13.56 -1.65 9.00
CA SER A 587 -13.80 -2.19 7.68
C SER A 587 -14.68 -3.42 7.74
N LEU A 588 -15.90 -3.30 7.22
CA LEU A 588 -16.77 -4.46 7.08
C LEU A 588 -16.25 -5.42 6.00
N PHE A 589 -15.54 -4.93 4.98
CA PHE A 589 -14.87 -5.80 4.01
C PHE A 589 -13.81 -6.69 4.67
N ARG A 590 -12.93 -6.13 5.51
CA ARG A 590 -11.87 -6.90 6.17
C ARG A 590 -12.38 -7.78 7.32
N THR A 591 -13.59 -7.53 7.83
CA THR A 591 -14.14 -8.25 9.00
C THR A 591 -15.26 -9.23 8.65
N LEU A 592 -16.08 -8.95 7.63
CA LEU A 592 -17.15 -9.81 7.14
C LEU A 592 -16.82 -10.47 5.80
N GLY A 593 -15.91 -9.88 5.01
CA GLY A 593 -15.41 -10.45 3.76
C GLY A 593 -15.90 -9.76 2.49
N ASP A 594 -15.49 -10.34 1.37
CA ASP A 594 -15.97 -10.02 0.03
C ASP A 594 -17.41 -10.50 -0.18
N PHE A 595 -17.99 -10.23 -1.36
CA PHE A 595 -19.37 -10.61 -1.65
C PHE A 595 -19.60 -12.12 -1.57
N SER A 596 -18.67 -12.92 -2.11
CA SER A 596 -18.76 -14.39 -2.05
C SER A 596 -18.91 -14.86 -0.59
N THR A 597 -18.11 -14.29 0.31
CA THR A 597 -18.14 -14.62 1.73
C THR A 597 -19.42 -14.14 2.41
N THR A 598 -19.85 -12.90 2.16
CA THR A 598 -21.04 -12.34 2.83
C THR A 598 -22.33 -12.97 2.32
N ASP A 599 -22.41 -13.30 1.04
CA ASP A 599 -23.54 -14.00 0.40
C ASP A 599 -23.66 -15.44 0.90
N ALA A 600 -22.55 -16.19 0.92
CA ALA A 600 -22.53 -17.56 1.45
C ALA A 600 -22.96 -17.64 2.93
N ASN A 601 -22.73 -16.57 3.69
CA ASN A 601 -23.17 -16.44 5.09
C ASN A 601 -24.60 -15.88 5.26
N GLY A 602 -25.33 -15.64 4.17
CA GLY A 602 -26.70 -15.12 4.20
C GLY A 602 -26.81 -13.67 4.70
N LEU A 603 -25.72 -12.90 4.59
CA LEU A 603 -25.66 -11.53 5.09
C LEU A 603 -26.11 -10.49 4.05
N MET A 604 -26.25 -10.88 2.78
CA MET A 604 -26.63 -10.00 1.66
C MET A 604 -27.99 -10.40 1.06
N TYR A 605 -28.76 -9.42 0.60
CA TYR A 605 -29.94 -9.68 -0.22
C TYR A 605 -29.53 -10.16 -1.62
N SER A 606 -30.52 -10.67 -2.36
CA SER A 606 -30.33 -11.13 -3.75
C SER A 606 -29.86 -10.04 -4.72
N ASP A 607 -29.97 -8.76 -4.36
CA ASP A 607 -29.39 -7.66 -5.14
C ASP A 607 -27.85 -7.64 -5.07
N GLY A 608 -27.27 -8.33 -4.08
CA GLY A 608 -25.85 -8.44 -3.81
C GLY A 608 -25.16 -7.15 -3.35
N VAL A 609 -25.94 -6.14 -2.93
CA VAL A 609 -25.44 -4.82 -2.51
C VAL A 609 -25.89 -4.48 -1.09
N HIS A 610 -27.10 -4.86 -0.71
CA HIS A 610 -27.68 -4.47 0.57
C HIS A 610 -27.64 -5.62 1.58
N PRO A 611 -27.33 -5.36 2.86
CA PRO A 611 -27.35 -6.40 3.89
C PRO A 611 -28.77 -6.84 4.24
N THR A 612 -28.93 -8.13 4.55
CA THR A 612 -30.15 -8.67 5.17
C THR A 612 -30.30 -8.20 6.62
N ALA A 613 -31.42 -8.52 7.27
CA ALA A 613 -31.54 -8.34 8.73
C ALA A 613 -30.41 -9.06 9.50
N ASN A 614 -30.03 -10.28 9.11
CA ASN A 614 -28.89 -10.99 9.70
C ASN A 614 -27.57 -10.25 9.43
N GLY A 615 -27.39 -9.72 8.22
CA GLY A 615 -26.30 -8.81 7.88
C GLY A 615 -26.23 -7.61 8.82
N GLY A 616 -27.36 -6.97 9.11
CA GLY A 616 -27.43 -5.84 10.03
C GLY A 616 -27.02 -6.18 11.46
N TYR A 617 -27.40 -7.36 11.98
CA TYR A 617 -26.90 -7.84 13.27
C TYR A 617 -25.39 -8.12 13.26
N ALA A 618 -24.86 -8.68 12.17
CA ALA A 618 -23.42 -8.93 12.03
C ALA A 618 -22.62 -7.62 12.00
N ILE A 619 -23.07 -6.64 11.21
CA ILE A 619 -22.47 -5.30 11.13
C ILE A 619 -22.50 -4.61 12.50
N SER A 620 -23.66 -4.61 13.16
CA SER A 620 -23.82 -4.04 14.50
C SER A 620 -22.87 -4.68 15.51
N ASN A 621 -22.70 -6.01 15.46
CA ASN A 621 -21.78 -6.72 16.33
C ASN A 621 -20.32 -6.32 16.09
N ILE A 622 -19.90 -6.19 14.83
CA ILE A 622 -18.54 -5.75 14.48
C ILE A 622 -18.28 -4.32 14.96
N ILE A 623 -19.18 -3.37 14.68
CA ILE A 623 -19.00 -1.98 15.11
C ILE A 623 -18.97 -1.90 16.64
N TYR A 624 -19.87 -2.61 17.32
CA TYR A 624 -19.87 -2.63 18.77
C TYR A 624 -18.56 -3.22 19.32
N ASP A 625 -18.17 -4.42 18.92
CA ASP A 625 -17.02 -5.11 19.51
C ASP A 625 -15.70 -4.40 19.22
N ARG A 626 -15.51 -3.93 17.97
CA ARG A 626 -14.26 -3.30 17.54
C ARG A 626 -14.11 -1.86 17.99
N LEU A 627 -15.20 -1.10 18.15
CA LEU A 627 -15.15 0.34 18.44
C LEU A 627 -15.89 0.75 19.71
N LEU A 628 -17.12 0.29 19.92
CA LEU A 628 -18.03 0.89 20.93
C LEU A 628 -18.07 0.15 22.27
N ARG A 629 -17.55 -1.07 22.35
CA ARG A 629 -17.48 -1.85 23.60
C ARG A 629 -16.43 -1.23 24.52
N ILE A 630 -16.82 -0.91 25.76
CA ILE A 630 -15.91 -0.45 26.81
C ILE A 630 -15.52 -1.60 27.71
#